data_AF-A0A7J8DRM6-F1
#
_entry.id   AF-A0A7J8DRM6-F1
#
_cell.length_a   1.000
_cell.length_b   1.000
_cell.length_c   1.000
_cell.angle_alpha   90.00
_cell.angle_beta   90.00
_cell.angle_gamma   90.00
#
_symmetry.space_group_name_H-M   'P 1'
#
loop_
_entity.id
_entity.type
_entity.pdbx_description
1 polymer ?
#
loop_
_entity_poly.entity_id
_entity_poly.type
_entity_poly.pdbx_seq_one_letter_code
_entity_poly.pdbx_strand_id
1 'polypeptide(L)'
;MPLLRGVWGVLSALGKSGADLCADCGSRLRSPFRFVYIPRWFSSTLSRYPKKPMTSYVRFSKEQLAIFKAQSPDARNSELIKKIAELWRGLPDSEKKIYEDAYKADWQAYKEELNRIQEQLTPSQRVSLEREMLQKRLKKKAIIKKRELTLLGKPKRPRSAYNIFMSECFQEAKDGTSQVK
;
A
#
# COMPACT_ATOMS: atom_id res chain seq x y z
N MET A 1 7.19 23.75 34.62
CA MET A 1 6.00 24.00 35.44
C MET A 1 5.16 25.05 34.74
N PRO A 2 3.83 24.94 34.57
CA PRO A 2 2.89 23.82 34.34
C PRO A 2 2.30 23.92 32.90
N LEU A 3 2.03 22.81 32.19
CA LEU A 3 0.74 22.12 32.08
C LEU A 3 -0.45 22.99 31.62
N LEU A 4 -0.87 22.83 30.36
CA LEU A 4 -2.29 22.66 30.01
C LEU A 4 -2.43 21.70 28.81
N ARG A 5 -2.70 20.44 29.15
CA ARG A 5 -3.31 19.43 28.28
C ARG A 5 -4.81 19.73 28.18
N GLY A 6 -5.38 19.73 26.99
CA GLY A 6 -6.79 19.38 26.75
C GLY A 6 -6.79 18.36 25.62
N VAL A 7 -7.06 17.06 25.83
CA VAL A 7 -8.30 16.41 26.27
C VAL A 7 -9.50 16.86 25.43
N TRP A 8 -9.64 16.26 24.26
CA TRP A 8 -10.94 16.00 23.65
C TRP A 8 -11.03 14.50 23.39
N GLY A 9 -11.37 13.79 24.45
CA GLY A 9 -11.83 12.42 24.40
C GLY A 9 -13.36 12.40 24.45
N VAL A 10 -13.92 11.53 23.59
CA VAL A 10 -15.17 10.79 23.76
C VAL A 10 -16.48 11.58 23.65
N LEU A 11 -17.17 11.34 22.53
CA LEU A 11 -18.64 11.22 22.50
C LEU A 11 -19.01 10.14 21.48
N SER A 12 -18.94 8.88 21.94
CA SER A 12 -19.63 7.74 21.33
C SER A 12 -20.88 7.49 22.18
N ALA A 13 -22.06 7.79 21.65
CA ALA A 13 -23.33 7.11 21.99
C ALA A 13 -24.51 7.82 21.32
N LEU A 14 -25.00 7.26 20.22
CA LEU A 14 -26.44 7.05 20.02
C LEU A 14 -26.62 6.21 18.75
N GLY A 15 -26.65 4.89 18.95
CA GLY A 15 -27.35 4.00 18.04
C GLY A 15 -28.85 4.12 18.31
N LYS A 16 -29.62 4.19 17.23
CA LYS A 16 -31.06 3.84 17.06
C LYS A 16 -31.33 4.03 15.56
N SER A 17 -31.24 2.99 14.74
CA SER A 17 -32.37 2.14 14.32
C SER A 17 -33.62 2.95 14.00
N GLY A 18 -33.89 3.11 12.71
CA GLY A 18 -35.08 3.76 12.18
C GLY A 18 -35.14 3.55 10.68
N ALA A 19 -35.31 2.28 10.29
CA ALA A 19 -35.77 1.94 8.95
C ALA A 19 -37.27 2.18 8.92
N ASP A 20 -37.69 3.32 8.38
CA ASP A 20 -39.07 3.52 7.96
C ASP A 20 -39.12 3.68 6.44
N LEU A 21 -39.75 2.69 5.84
CA LEU A 21 -40.12 2.63 4.44
C LEU A 21 -41.23 3.66 4.21
N CYS A 22 -40.91 4.73 3.49
CA CYS A 22 -41.94 5.50 2.76
C CYS A 22 -41.91 5.05 1.30
N ALA A 23 -42.83 4.16 0.98
CA ALA A 23 -43.23 3.90 -0.39
C ALA A 23 -43.98 5.13 -0.93
N ASP A 24 -43.66 5.44 -2.19
CA ASP A 24 -44.46 6.25 -3.09
C ASP A 24 -44.48 7.78 -2.87
N CYS A 25 -43.52 8.46 -3.49
CA CYS A 25 -43.87 9.65 -4.27
C CYS A 25 -42.81 9.89 -5.36
N GLY A 26 -43.23 9.74 -6.61
CA GLY A 26 -42.41 10.05 -7.77
C GLY A 26 -42.10 11.53 -7.86
N SER A 27 -40.81 11.87 -7.89
CA SER A 27 -40.34 13.05 -8.59
C SER A 27 -38.89 12.85 -9.02
N ARG A 28 -38.67 13.03 -10.33
CA ARG A 28 -37.36 13.02 -10.96
C ARG A 28 -36.60 14.25 -10.46
N LEU A 29 -35.73 14.07 -9.48
CA LEU A 29 -34.63 14.98 -9.23
C LEU A 29 -33.32 14.24 -9.46
N ARG A 30 -32.69 14.59 -10.59
CA ARG A 30 -31.36 14.20 -11.02
C ARG A 30 -30.34 14.86 -10.08
N SER A 31 -30.11 14.24 -8.92
CA SER A 31 -29.02 14.63 -8.02
C SER A 31 -27.68 14.13 -8.59
N PRO A 32 -26.67 15.00 -8.82
CA PRO A 32 -25.41 14.64 -9.47
C PRO A 32 -24.35 14.12 -8.49
N PHE A 33 -24.74 13.72 -7.28
CA PHE A 33 -23.83 13.08 -6.33
C PHE A 33 -24.47 11.79 -5.78
N ARG A 34 -24.48 10.75 -6.63
CA ARG A 34 -24.45 9.38 -6.12
C ARG A 34 -23.09 9.22 -5.46
N PHE A 35 -23.00 9.56 -4.18
CA PHE A 35 -21.94 9.04 -3.32
C PHE A 35 -22.16 7.53 -3.33
N VAL A 36 -21.53 6.86 -4.29
CA VAL A 36 -21.44 5.40 -4.28
C VAL A 36 -20.68 5.12 -3.00
N TYR A 37 -21.43 4.76 -1.96
CA TYR A 37 -20.87 4.13 -0.78
C TYR A 37 -20.22 2.86 -1.30
N ILE A 38 -18.96 2.96 -1.73
CA ILE A 38 -18.15 1.81 -2.09
C ILE A 38 -18.05 1.07 -0.76
N PRO A 39 -18.75 -0.06 -0.60
CA PRO A 39 -18.62 -0.81 0.64
C PRO A 39 -17.14 -1.17 0.71
N ARG A 40 -16.49 -0.73 1.79
CA ARG A 40 -15.12 -1.08 2.15
C ARG A 40 -15.10 -2.56 2.55
N TRP A 41 -15.43 -3.43 1.61
CA TRP A 41 -15.61 -4.85 1.81
C TRP A 41 -14.89 -5.67 0.74
N PHE A 42 -13.71 -5.19 0.34
CA PHE A 42 -12.66 -6.07 -0.13
C PHE A 42 -11.66 -6.27 1.01
N SER A 43 -12.01 -7.15 1.95
CA SER A 43 -11.01 -7.76 2.82
C SER A 43 -10.16 -8.66 1.93
N SER A 44 -9.04 -8.15 1.39
CA SER A 44 -8.18 -8.95 0.53
C SER A 44 -7.59 -10.10 1.33
N THR A 45 -7.80 -11.35 0.88
CA THR A 45 -7.28 -12.56 1.53
C THR A 45 -5.76 -12.49 1.67
N LEU A 46 -5.08 -11.85 0.71
CA LEU A 46 -3.64 -11.67 0.70
C LEU A 46 -3.09 -10.75 1.81
N SER A 47 -3.91 -9.88 2.41
CA SER A 47 -3.46 -9.06 3.55
C SER A 47 -3.35 -9.87 4.84
N ARG A 48 -4.09 -10.98 4.94
CA ARG A 48 -4.07 -11.88 6.10
C ARG A 48 -2.97 -12.95 5.99
N TYR A 49 -2.36 -13.08 4.81
CA TYR A 49 -1.27 -14.02 4.59
C TYR A 49 0.04 -13.48 5.19
N PRO A 50 0.77 -14.27 5.98
CA PRO A 50 1.95 -13.79 6.69
C PRO A 50 3.05 -13.47 5.68
N LYS A 51 3.85 -12.45 6.01
CA LYS A 51 5.00 -12.06 5.19
C LYS A 51 6.23 -12.85 5.65
N LYS A 52 7.12 -13.16 4.72
CA LYS A 52 8.41 -13.76 5.05
C LYS A 52 9.17 -12.88 6.07
N PRO A 53 9.84 -13.49 7.06
CA PRO A 53 10.63 -12.75 8.03
C PRO A 53 11.83 -12.07 7.36
N MET A 54 12.36 -11.04 8.02
CA MET A 54 13.53 -10.31 7.54
C MET A 54 14.78 -11.18 7.65
N THR A 55 15.60 -11.21 6.60
CA THR A 55 16.90 -11.90 6.63
C THR A 55 17.87 -11.21 7.60
N SER A 56 18.95 -11.90 7.98
CA SER A 56 19.98 -11.40 8.89
C SER A 56 20.49 -10.00 8.50
N TYR A 57 20.91 -9.82 7.25
CA TYR A 57 21.36 -8.53 6.73
C TYR A 57 20.27 -7.46 6.76
N VAL A 58 19.01 -7.79 6.41
CA VAL A 58 17.92 -6.80 6.39
C VAL A 58 17.58 -6.36 7.81
N ARG A 59 17.64 -7.27 8.78
CA ARG A 59 17.48 -6.97 10.21
C ARG A 59 18.56 -5.99 10.68
N PHE A 60 19.84 -6.34 10.48
CA PHE A 60 20.97 -5.45 10.78
C PHE A 60 20.83 -4.10 10.09
N SER A 61 20.49 -4.11 8.79
CA SER A 61 20.36 -2.89 7.99
C SER A 61 19.26 -1.97 8.50
N LYS A 62 18.14 -2.52 8.98
CA LYS A 62 17.05 -1.75 9.56
C LYS A 62 17.46 -1.08 10.87
N GLU A 63 18.17 -1.80 11.74
CA GLU A 63 18.65 -1.29 13.03
C GLU A 63 19.70 -0.19 12.82
N GLN A 64 20.71 -0.44 11.98
CA GLN A 64 21.73 0.55 11.67
C GLN A 64 21.17 1.76 10.94
N LEU A 65 20.24 1.56 9.99
CA LEU A 65 19.65 2.69 9.26
C LEU A 65 18.96 3.69 10.20
N ALA A 66 18.30 3.21 11.26
CA ALA A 66 17.69 4.10 12.24
C ALA A 66 18.74 4.95 12.97
N ILE A 67 19.87 4.35 13.36
CA ILE A 67 20.98 5.03 14.03
C ILE A 67 21.62 6.07 13.10
N PHE A 68 21.97 5.66 11.88
CA PHE A 68 22.57 6.55 10.88
C PHE A 68 21.63 7.68 10.47
N LYS A 69 20.32 7.44 10.41
CA LYS A 69 19.34 8.47 10.07
C LYS A 69 19.12 9.45 11.22
N ALA A 70 19.24 9.00 12.47
CA ALA A 70 19.23 9.90 13.62
C ALA A 70 20.48 10.79 13.67
N GLN A 71 21.64 10.27 13.30
CA GLN A 71 22.90 11.03 13.21
C GLN A 71 22.93 11.97 11.99
N SER A 72 22.27 11.61 10.90
CA SER A 72 22.23 12.40 9.67
C SER A 72 20.82 12.43 9.07
N PRO A 73 19.93 13.29 9.59
CA PRO A 73 18.54 13.38 9.14
C PRO A 73 18.39 13.74 7.66
N ASP A 74 19.30 14.55 7.11
CA ASP A 74 19.23 15.05 5.73
C ASP A 74 19.85 14.08 4.70
N ALA A 75 20.64 13.09 5.16
CA ALA A 75 21.32 12.17 4.27
C ALA A 75 20.33 11.27 3.51
N ARG A 76 20.63 11.01 2.23
CA ARG A 76 19.81 10.11 1.40
C ARG A 76 19.95 8.67 1.90
N ASN A 77 18.83 7.97 2.07
CA ASN A 77 18.82 6.57 2.52
C ASN A 77 19.69 5.68 1.63
N SER A 78 19.77 5.94 0.32
CA SER A 78 20.64 5.20 -0.60
C SER A 78 22.12 5.24 -0.23
N GLU A 79 22.61 6.35 0.32
CA GLU A 79 24.00 6.50 0.75
C GLU A 79 24.24 5.82 2.09
N LEU A 80 23.30 5.98 3.03
CA LEU A 80 23.36 5.30 4.32
C LEU A 80 23.36 3.78 4.18
N ILE A 81 22.51 3.24 3.30
CA ILE A 81 22.46 1.79 3.03
C ILE A 81 23.77 1.27 2.42
N LYS A 82 24.46 2.06 1.59
CA LYS A 82 25.79 1.67 1.05
C LYS A 82 26.81 1.52 2.17
N LYS A 83 26.89 2.51 3.07
CA LYS A 83 27.78 2.47 4.24
C LYS A 83 27.46 1.27 5.15
N ILE A 84 26.17 1.01 5.40
CA ILE A 84 25.72 -0.13 6.20
C ILE A 84 26.09 -1.47 5.55
N ALA A 85 26.02 -1.57 4.22
CA ALA A 85 26.44 -2.77 3.51
C ALA A 85 27.95 -3.02 3.60
N GLU A 86 28.76 -1.96 3.66
CA GLU A 86 30.20 -2.04 3.93
C GLU A 86 30.47 -2.51 5.36
N LEU A 87 29.78 -1.93 6.34
CA LEU A 87 29.88 -2.36 7.75
C LEU A 87 29.51 -3.84 7.93
N TRP A 88 28.43 -4.30 7.30
CA TRP A 88 28.02 -5.70 7.37
C TRP A 88 29.09 -6.65 6.80
N ARG A 89 29.78 -6.25 5.72
CA ARG A 89 30.84 -7.07 5.13
C ARG A 89 32.05 -7.19 6.06
N GLY A 90 32.40 -6.12 6.77
CA GLY A 90 33.48 -6.11 7.76
C GLY A 90 33.13 -6.69 9.14
N LEU A 91 31.84 -7.00 9.40
CA LEU A 91 31.39 -7.52 10.69
C LEU A 91 31.93 -8.94 10.93
N PRO A 92 32.39 -9.30 12.15
CA PRO A 92 32.81 -10.65 12.45
C PRO A 92 31.65 -11.65 12.35
N ASP A 93 31.98 -12.90 12.01
CA ASP A 93 30.96 -13.93 11.81
C ASP A 93 30.23 -14.29 13.11
N SER A 94 30.85 -14.07 14.27
CA SER A 94 30.21 -14.21 15.58
C SER A 94 29.00 -13.29 15.74
N GLU A 95 29.12 -12.02 15.34
CA GLU A 95 28.02 -11.06 15.39
C GLU A 95 26.99 -11.34 14.30
N LYS A 96 27.42 -11.68 13.08
CA LYS A 96 26.51 -12.08 12.00
C LYS A 96 25.65 -13.27 12.41
N LYS A 97 26.22 -14.23 13.12
CA LYS A 97 25.54 -15.44 13.60
C LYS A 97 24.36 -15.12 14.52
N ILE A 98 24.44 -14.07 15.34
CA ILE A 98 23.31 -13.64 16.19
C ILE A 98 22.10 -13.28 15.33
N TYR A 99 22.31 -12.55 14.23
CA TYR A 99 21.24 -12.19 13.30
C TYR A 99 20.72 -13.38 12.48
N GLU A 100 21.59 -14.34 12.15
CA GLU A 100 21.20 -15.56 11.45
C GLU A 100 20.35 -16.47 12.33
N ASP A 101 20.72 -16.65 13.59
CA ASP A 101 19.98 -17.48 14.52
C ASP A 101 18.61 -16.85 14.84
N ALA A 102 18.56 -15.52 14.98
CA ALA A 102 17.28 -14.80 15.07
C ALA A 102 16.42 -14.99 13.80
N TYR A 103 17.03 -14.96 12.60
CA TYR A 103 16.30 -15.24 11.35
C TYR A 103 15.78 -16.69 11.29
N LYS A 104 16.57 -17.68 11.73
CA LYS A 104 16.15 -19.07 11.78
C LYS A 104 14.95 -19.26 12.71
N ALA A 105 14.97 -18.63 13.89
CA ALA A 105 13.84 -18.66 14.83
C ALA A 105 12.57 -18.10 14.21
N ASP A 106 12.63 -16.90 13.62
CA ASP A 106 11.48 -16.29 12.96
C ASP A 106 10.99 -17.11 11.76
N TRP A 107 11.90 -17.77 11.06
CA TRP A 107 11.57 -18.62 9.93
C TRP A 107 10.77 -19.85 10.35
N GLN A 108 11.07 -20.45 11.51
CA GLN A 108 10.26 -21.54 12.05
C GLN A 108 8.87 -21.04 12.45
N ALA A 109 8.78 -19.92 13.19
CA ALA A 109 7.48 -19.33 13.55
C ALA A 109 6.64 -18.99 12.30
N TYR A 110 7.27 -18.45 11.25
CA TYR A 110 6.63 -18.17 9.98
C TYR A 110 6.07 -19.43 9.29
N LYS A 111 6.83 -20.54 9.31
CA LYS A 111 6.37 -21.81 8.74
C LYS A 111 5.17 -22.37 9.50
N GLU A 112 5.22 -22.34 10.83
CA GLU A 112 4.11 -22.80 11.67
C GLU A 112 2.84 -21.98 11.39
N GLU A 113 2.96 -20.65 11.35
CA GLU A 113 1.83 -19.77 11.05
C GLU A 113 1.27 -19.97 9.64
N LEU A 114 2.14 -20.20 8.66
CA LEU A 114 1.72 -20.55 7.31
C LEU A 114 0.91 -21.86 7.26
N ASN A 115 1.39 -22.89 7.94
CA ASN A 115 0.70 -24.18 7.98
C ASN A 115 -0.68 -24.04 8.61
N ARG A 116 -0.78 -23.33 9.75
CA ARG A 116 -2.06 -23.03 10.41
C ARG A 116 -3.05 -22.33 9.49
N ILE A 117 -2.60 -21.29 8.77
CA ILE A 117 -3.46 -20.56 7.84
C ILE A 117 -3.87 -21.43 6.65
N GLN A 118 -2.96 -22.26 6.14
CA GLN A 118 -3.24 -23.14 5.01
C GLN A 118 -4.30 -24.20 5.36
N GLU A 119 -4.26 -24.76 6.56
CA GLU A 119 -5.26 -25.69 7.09
C GLU A 119 -6.63 -25.01 7.24
N GLN A 120 -6.67 -23.77 7.73
CA GLN A 120 -7.91 -23.01 7.93
C GLN A 120 -8.53 -22.48 6.63
N LEU A 121 -7.79 -22.47 5.52
CA LEU A 121 -8.26 -21.90 4.25
C LEU A 121 -9.21 -22.86 3.51
N THR A 122 -10.41 -22.36 3.21
CA THR A 122 -11.36 -23.06 2.33
C THR A 122 -10.86 -23.11 0.88
N PRO A 123 -11.27 -24.10 0.06
CA PRO A 123 -10.84 -24.20 -1.34
C PRO A 123 -11.10 -22.92 -2.16
N SER A 124 -12.26 -22.29 -1.96
CA SER A 124 -12.60 -21.02 -2.62
C SER A 124 -11.64 -19.88 -2.25
N GLN A 125 -11.27 -19.78 -0.97
CA GLN A 125 -10.30 -18.78 -0.51
C GLN A 125 -8.90 -19.05 -1.06
N ARG A 126 -8.48 -20.32 -1.19
CA ARG A 126 -7.18 -20.69 -1.81
C ARG A 126 -7.11 -20.21 -3.26
N VAL A 127 -8.13 -20.50 -4.07
CA VAL A 127 -8.22 -20.06 -5.46
C VAL A 127 -8.24 -18.54 -5.58
N SER A 128 -8.99 -17.87 -4.70
CA SER A 128 -9.02 -16.40 -4.63
C SER A 128 -7.64 -15.81 -4.31
N LEU A 129 -6.93 -16.37 -3.33
CA LEU A 129 -5.58 -15.95 -2.95
C LEU A 129 -4.58 -16.15 -4.10
N GLU A 130 -4.60 -17.31 -4.76
CA GLU A 130 -3.74 -17.60 -5.91
C GLU A 130 -3.98 -16.61 -7.05
N ARG A 131 -5.25 -16.29 -7.33
CA ARG A 131 -5.63 -15.28 -8.33
C ARG A 131 -5.12 -13.89 -7.96
N GLU A 132 -5.29 -13.46 -6.71
CA GLU A 132 -4.77 -12.18 -6.21
C GLU A 132 -3.24 -12.10 -6.34
N MET A 133 -2.53 -13.18 -5.96
CA MET A 133 -1.08 -13.27 -6.07
C MET A 133 -0.60 -13.21 -7.53
N LEU A 134 -1.27 -13.93 -8.45
CA LEU A 134 -0.97 -13.90 -9.88
C LEU A 134 -1.20 -12.50 -10.46
N GLN A 135 -2.33 -11.87 -10.15
CA GLN A 135 -2.65 -10.52 -10.63
C GLN A 135 -1.60 -9.50 -10.17
N LYS A 136 -1.13 -9.58 -8.92
CA LYS A 136 -0.04 -8.72 -8.43
C LYS A 136 1.28 -8.96 -9.16
N ARG A 137 1.63 -10.22 -9.44
CA ARG A 137 2.84 -10.58 -10.22
C ARG A 137 2.77 -10.03 -11.64
N LEU A 138 1.64 -10.23 -12.33
CA LEU A 138 1.41 -9.73 -13.69
C LEU A 138 1.44 -8.19 -13.73
N LYS A 139 0.79 -7.52 -12.77
CA LYS A 139 0.85 -6.06 -12.63
C LYS A 139 2.28 -5.55 -12.44
N LYS A 140 3.06 -6.19 -11.57
CA LYS A 140 4.48 -5.83 -11.35
C LYS A 140 5.30 -6.02 -12.64
N LYS A 141 5.13 -7.13 -13.35
CA LYS A 141 5.79 -7.38 -14.65
C LYS A 141 5.44 -6.31 -15.69
N ALA A 142 4.15 -5.95 -15.80
CA ALA A 142 3.70 -4.91 -16.72
C ALA A 142 4.30 -3.53 -16.39
N ILE A 143 4.40 -3.19 -15.10
CA ILE A 143 5.04 -1.94 -14.64
C ILE A 143 6.53 -1.92 -14.99
N ILE A 144 7.26 -3.02 -14.73
CA ILE A 144 8.70 -3.13 -15.05
C ILE A 144 8.91 -2.98 -16.56
N LYS A 145 8.17 -3.73 -17.37
CA LYS A 145 8.22 -3.64 -18.83
C LYS A 145 7.92 -2.22 -19.33
N LYS A 146 6.92 -1.55 -18.74
CA LYS A 146 6.60 -0.16 -19.11
C LYS A 146 7.75 0.79 -18.77
N ARG A 147 8.38 0.65 -17.60
CA ARG A 147 9.53 1.48 -17.18
C ARG A 147 10.71 1.29 -18.10
N GLU A 148 11.03 0.05 -18.44
CA GLU A 148 12.08 -0.31 -19.39
C GLU A 148 11.83 0.30 -20.77
N LEU A 149 10.63 0.14 -21.34
CA LEU A 149 10.27 0.75 -22.63
C LEU A 149 10.36 2.28 -22.60
N THR A 150 10.08 2.90 -21.44
CA THR A 150 10.21 4.35 -21.26
C THR A 150 11.68 4.77 -21.23
N LEU A 151 12.54 4.00 -20.53
CA LEU A 151 13.98 4.23 -20.47
C LEU A 151 14.63 4.10 -21.86
N LEU A 152 14.18 3.14 -22.66
CA LEU A 152 14.62 2.93 -24.06
C LEU A 152 14.08 3.99 -25.03
N GLY A 153 13.30 4.97 -24.56
CA GLY A 153 12.77 6.04 -25.40
C GLY A 153 11.74 5.58 -26.43
N LYS A 154 11.04 4.46 -26.20
CA LYS A 154 10.02 3.97 -27.14
C LYS A 154 8.99 5.07 -27.44
N PRO A 155 8.76 5.43 -28.71
CA PRO A 155 7.80 6.45 -29.07
C PRO A 155 6.41 6.18 -28.49
N LYS A 156 5.75 7.26 -28.04
CA LYS A 156 4.34 7.19 -27.63
C LYS A 156 3.48 6.82 -28.84
N ARG A 157 2.35 6.18 -28.57
CA ARG A 157 1.34 5.90 -29.61
C ARG A 157 0.80 7.22 -30.17
N PRO A 158 0.38 7.25 -31.46
CA PRO A 158 -0.27 8.43 -32.02
C PRO A 158 -1.54 8.76 -31.22
N ARG A 159 -1.83 10.06 -31.08
CA ARG A 159 -3.05 10.52 -30.43
C ARG A 159 -4.26 10.22 -31.33
N SER A 160 -5.31 9.66 -30.75
CA SER A 160 -6.62 9.54 -31.41
C SER A 160 -7.24 10.93 -31.59
N ALA A 161 -8.11 11.13 -32.58
CA ALA A 161 -8.87 12.37 -32.79
C ALA A 161 -9.58 12.83 -31.50
N TYR A 162 -10.19 11.89 -30.77
CA TYR A 162 -10.78 12.16 -29.46
C TYR A 162 -9.76 12.67 -28.43
N ASN A 163 -8.55 12.10 -28.38
CA ASN A 163 -7.51 12.55 -27.46
C ASN A 163 -6.98 13.94 -27.82
N ILE A 164 -7.02 14.33 -29.10
CA ILE A 164 -6.66 15.67 -29.57
C ILE A 164 -7.70 16.67 -29.10
N PHE A 165 -8.99 16.42 -29.38
CA PHE A 165 -10.12 17.22 -28.87
C PHE A 165 -10.08 17.36 -27.34
N MET A 166 -9.88 16.26 -26.61
CA MET A 166 -9.75 16.30 -25.15
C MET A 166 -8.53 17.08 -24.67
N SER A 167 -7.45 17.16 -25.43
CA SER A 167 -6.30 17.99 -25.04
C SER A 167 -6.51 19.48 -25.29
N GLU A 168 -7.44 19.85 -26.18
CA GLU A 168 -7.78 21.23 -26.54
C GLU A 168 -8.91 21.76 -25.64
N CYS A 169 -10.03 21.04 -25.58
CA CYS A 169 -11.25 21.53 -24.94
C CYS A 169 -11.32 21.28 -23.41
N PHE A 170 -10.43 20.47 -22.83
CA PHE A 170 -10.51 20.15 -21.40
C PHE A 170 -10.24 21.37 -20.50
N GLN A 171 -9.34 22.25 -20.93
CA GLN A 171 -9.00 23.46 -20.17
C GLN A 171 -10.15 24.49 -20.23
N GLU A 172 -10.75 24.66 -21.41
CA GLU A 172 -11.90 25.55 -21.64
C GLU A 172 -13.11 25.17 -20.80
N ALA A 173 -13.40 23.87 -20.65
CA ALA A 173 -14.47 23.38 -19.79
C ALA A 173 -14.23 23.69 -18.30
N LYS A 174 -12.97 23.72 -17.85
CA LYS A 174 -12.61 24.04 -16.47
C LYS A 174 -12.75 25.54 -16.18
N ASP A 175 -12.36 26.37 -17.14
CA ASP A 175 -12.37 27.83 -17.00
C ASP A 175 -13.79 28.42 -17.22
N GLY A 176 -14.60 27.81 -18.08
CA GLY A 176 -16.02 28.17 -18.28
C GLY A 176 -16.92 27.94 -17.06
N THR A 177 -16.53 27.06 -16.13
CA THR A 177 -17.27 26.82 -14.88
C THR A 177 -16.92 27.85 -13.80
N SER A 178 -15.84 28.61 -13.96
CA SER A 178 -15.37 29.61 -12.99
C SER A 178 -15.87 31.03 -13.27
N GLN A 179 -16.49 31.27 -14.44
CA GLN A 179 -17.04 32.58 -14.85
C GLN A 179 -18.54 32.73 -14.56
N VAL A 180 -19.16 31.80 -13.81
CA VAL A 180 -20.55 31.92 -13.35
C VAL A 180 -20.55 32.12 -11.83
N LYS A 181 -20.33 33.36 -11.40
CA LYS A 181 -20.69 33.89 -10.08
C LYS A 181 -21.13 35.34 -10.22
#